data_AF-A0A8J6PDP8-F1
#
_entry.id   AF-A0A8J6PDP8-F1
#
_cell.length_a   1.000
_cell.length_b   1.000
_cell.length_c   1.000
_cell.angle_alpha   90.00
_cell.angle_beta   90.00
_cell.angle_gamma   90.00
#
_symmetry.space_group_name_H-M   'P 1'
#
loop_
_entity.id
_entity.type
_entity.pdbx_description
1 polymer ?
#
loop_
_entity_poly.entity_id
_entity_poly.type
_entity_poly.pdbx_seq_one_letter_code
_entity_poly.pdbx_strand_id
1 'polypeptide(L)'
;MDKFEEKLARARSGESAGKSHGALATFERTRPFVAVQAIGIARAALEFATQYARERVAFGVPIGQHQSIANMLADMAVDVECSRLLVRKAIWLAATGRSFEQAEGSMSKLKAGETAVRVTEQAVQILGGYGYIRDFPVEKWYRDSKIMTIFEGTSEMQRRVIARTLLEA
;
A
#
# COMPACT_ATOMS: atom_id res chain seq x y z
N MET A 1 -23.08 36.61 -20.77
CA MET A 1 -22.85 36.02 -19.44
C MET A 1 -21.39 35.68 -19.37
N ASP A 2 -20.69 36.19 -18.36
CA ASP A 2 -19.26 35.98 -18.18
C ASP A 2 -18.98 34.48 -17.95
N LYS A 3 -17.92 33.93 -18.54
CA LYS A 3 -17.60 32.48 -18.44
C LYS A 3 -17.47 32.01 -16.99
N PHE A 4 -17.18 32.94 -16.09
CA PHE A 4 -17.12 32.72 -14.65
C PHE A 4 -18.50 32.48 -14.02
N GLU A 5 -19.50 33.27 -14.38
CA GLU A 5 -20.88 33.12 -13.90
C GLU A 5 -21.49 31.80 -14.38
N GLU A 6 -21.16 31.38 -15.61
CA GLU A 6 -21.61 30.10 -16.17
C GLU A 6 -21.01 28.90 -15.43
N LYS A 7 -19.73 28.99 -15.01
CA LYS A 7 -19.09 27.98 -14.14
C LYS A 7 -19.70 27.95 -12.74
N LEU A 8 -20.01 29.11 -12.15
CA LEU A 8 -20.65 29.20 -10.85
C LEU A 8 -22.08 28.67 -10.87
N ALA A 9 -22.84 28.96 -11.91
CA ALA A 9 -24.19 28.43 -12.11
C ALA A 9 -24.18 26.90 -12.24
N ARG A 10 -23.23 26.34 -12.99
CA ARG A 10 -23.02 24.89 -13.13
C ARG A 10 -22.57 24.21 -11.83
N ALA A 11 -21.76 24.88 -11.02
CA ALA A 11 -21.38 24.35 -9.69
C ALA A 11 -22.57 24.37 -8.71
N ARG A 12 -23.47 25.35 -8.84
CA ARG A 12 -24.68 25.50 -8.02
C ARG A 12 -25.84 24.61 -8.45
N SER A 13 -25.92 24.21 -9.72
CA SER A 13 -27.02 23.39 -10.25
C SER A 13 -27.01 21.95 -9.72
N GLY A 14 -25.93 21.49 -9.09
CA GLY A 14 -25.81 20.11 -8.60
C GLY A 14 -25.78 19.07 -9.73
N GLU A 15 -25.85 19.48 -10.99
CA GLU A 15 -25.61 18.63 -12.15
C GLU A 15 -24.12 18.27 -12.15
N SER A 16 -23.78 17.18 -11.46
CA SER A 16 -22.49 16.54 -11.65
C SER A 16 -22.38 16.28 -13.14
N ALA A 17 -21.33 16.80 -13.77
CA ALA A 17 -21.03 16.49 -15.15
C ALA A 17 -21.06 14.96 -15.29
N GLY A 18 -22.09 14.44 -15.95
CA GLY A 18 -22.13 13.04 -16.34
C GLY A 18 -20.79 12.72 -16.98
N LYS A 19 -20.12 11.69 -16.45
CA LYS A 19 -18.74 11.24 -16.70
C LYS A 19 -17.68 11.69 -15.68
N SER A 20 -17.82 11.17 -14.46
CA SER A 20 -16.68 10.83 -13.57
C SER A 20 -15.71 9.78 -14.16
N HIS A 21 -15.85 9.41 -15.43
CA HIS A 21 -15.12 8.29 -16.05
C HIS A 21 -13.64 8.65 -16.33
N GLY A 22 -13.32 9.91 -16.66
CA GLY A 22 -11.95 10.29 -17.06
C GLY A 22 -10.94 10.30 -15.91
N ALA A 23 -11.29 10.96 -14.80
CA ALA A 23 -10.38 11.08 -13.65
C ALA A 23 -10.18 9.75 -12.91
N LEU A 24 -11.25 8.97 -12.71
CA LEU A 24 -11.16 7.65 -12.06
C LEU A 24 -10.36 6.65 -12.92
N ALA A 25 -10.55 6.63 -14.24
CA ALA A 25 -9.77 5.79 -15.14
C ALA A 25 -8.28 6.18 -15.16
N THR A 26 -7.97 7.47 -14.98
CA THR A 26 -6.59 7.95 -14.86
C THR A 26 -5.94 7.42 -13.58
N PHE A 27 -6.67 7.41 -12.47
CA PHE A 27 -6.14 6.92 -11.19
C PHE A 27 -5.87 5.41 -11.17
N GLU A 28 -6.67 4.59 -11.85
CA GLU A 28 -6.39 3.15 -11.96
C GLU A 28 -5.02 2.87 -12.59
N ARG A 29 -4.55 3.73 -13.50
CA ARG A 29 -3.21 3.61 -14.10
C ARG A 29 -2.09 4.14 -13.22
N THR A 30 -2.33 5.15 -12.37
CA THR A 30 -1.28 5.77 -11.55
C THR A 30 -1.10 5.10 -10.18
N ARG A 31 -2.17 4.57 -9.59
CA ARG A 31 -2.18 3.88 -8.29
C ARG A 31 -1.16 2.73 -8.16
N PRO A 32 -0.91 1.90 -9.19
CA PRO A 32 0.11 0.86 -9.12
C PRO A 32 1.52 1.40 -8.85
N PHE A 33 1.85 2.62 -9.30
CA PHE A 33 3.16 3.23 -9.04
C PHE A 33 3.36 3.57 -7.56
N VAL A 34 2.31 4.01 -6.88
CA VAL A 34 2.32 4.21 -5.41
C VAL A 34 2.47 2.85 -4.71
N ALA A 35 1.78 1.84 -5.20
CA ALA A 35 1.84 0.49 -4.65
C ALA A 35 3.25 -0.12 -4.74
N VAL A 36 4.00 0.15 -5.81
CA VAL A 36 5.42 -0.24 -5.93
C VAL A 36 6.28 0.36 -4.82
N GLN A 37 6.08 1.64 -4.50
CA GLN A 37 6.84 2.31 -3.43
C GLN A 37 6.56 1.66 -2.07
N ALA A 38 5.27 1.40 -1.77
CA ALA A 38 4.86 0.74 -0.54
C ALA A 38 5.50 -0.67 -0.39
N ILE A 39 5.53 -1.46 -1.47
CA ILE A 39 6.19 -2.78 -1.46
C ILE A 39 7.69 -2.66 -1.28
N GLY A 40 8.34 -1.64 -1.86
CA GLY A 40 9.76 -1.38 -1.65
C GLY A 40 10.09 -1.18 -0.17
N ILE A 41 9.29 -0.37 0.53
CA ILE A 41 9.40 -0.14 1.98
C ILE A 41 9.19 -1.45 2.76
N ALA A 42 8.11 -2.18 2.45
CA ALA A 42 7.79 -3.45 3.11
C ALA A 42 8.91 -4.48 2.95
N ARG A 43 9.46 -4.62 1.74
CA ARG A 43 10.53 -5.56 1.43
C ARG A 43 11.81 -5.21 2.17
N ALA A 44 12.20 -3.94 2.20
CA ALA A 44 13.38 -3.48 2.93
C ALA A 44 13.26 -3.79 4.44
N ALA A 45 12.08 -3.55 5.03
CA ALA A 45 11.83 -3.86 6.43
C ALA A 45 11.88 -5.36 6.73
N LEU A 46 11.31 -6.20 5.86
CA LEU A 46 11.38 -7.66 5.98
C LEU A 46 12.82 -8.18 5.87
N GLU A 47 13.58 -7.74 4.87
CA GLU A 47 14.97 -8.16 4.68
C GLU A 47 15.83 -7.79 5.90
N PHE A 48 15.69 -6.56 6.39
CA PHE A 48 16.42 -6.09 7.57
C PHE A 48 16.03 -6.86 8.85
N ALA A 49 14.73 -7.03 9.10
CA ALA A 49 14.25 -7.76 10.27
C ALA A 49 14.67 -9.24 10.22
N THR A 50 14.67 -9.85 9.03
CA THR A 50 15.15 -11.24 8.84
C THR A 50 16.64 -11.35 9.18
N GLN A 51 17.46 -10.42 8.70
CA GLN A 51 18.88 -10.40 9.03
C GLN A 51 19.11 -10.22 10.53
N TYR A 52 18.47 -9.21 11.13
CA TYR A 52 18.57 -8.96 12.57
C TYR A 52 18.15 -10.19 13.39
N ALA A 53 17.09 -10.88 12.99
CA ALA A 53 16.62 -12.07 13.68
C ALA A 53 17.60 -13.27 13.61
N ARG A 54 18.43 -13.33 12.57
CA ARG A 54 19.49 -14.35 12.42
C ARG A 54 20.73 -14.05 13.26
N GLU A 55 21.01 -12.78 13.51
CA GLU A 55 22.24 -12.33 14.17
C GLU A 55 22.03 -12.07 15.67
N ARG A 56 20.89 -11.50 16.05
CA ARG A 56 20.60 -11.16 17.45
C ARG A 56 20.38 -12.42 18.27
N VAL A 57 21.21 -12.63 19.29
CA VAL A 57 21.06 -13.75 20.25
C VAL A 57 20.32 -13.28 21.50
N ALA A 58 19.30 -14.02 21.91
CA ALA A 58 18.66 -13.89 23.21
C ALA A 58 18.15 -15.26 23.66
N PHE A 59 18.24 -15.52 24.97
CA PHE A 59 17.90 -16.84 25.54
C PHE A 59 18.73 -17.98 24.91
N GLY A 60 20.01 -17.72 24.65
CA GLY A 60 20.97 -18.73 24.19
C GLY A 60 20.95 -19.06 22.69
N VAL A 61 20.02 -18.52 21.91
CA VAL A 61 19.91 -18.77 20.46
C VAL A 61 19.60 -17.49 19.68
N PRO A 62 19.87 -17.44 18.37
CA PRO A 62 19.34 -16.39 17.49
C PRO A 62 17.83 -16.23 17.65
N ILE A 63 17.33 -15.00 17.73
CA ILE A 63 15.92 -14.76 18.05
C ILE A 63 14.97 -15.32 16.98
N GLY A 64 15.44 -15.48 15.74
CA GLY A 64 14.69 -16.11 14.66
C GLY A 64 14.40 -17.60 14.89
N GLN A 65 15.04 -18.26 15.86
CA GLN A 65 14.70 -19.63 16.28
C GLN A 65 13.51 -19.69 17.25
N HIS A 66 13.12 -18.54 17.84
CA HIS A 66 11.90 -18.48 18.64
C HIS A 66 10.68 -18.47 17.72
N GLN A 67 9.75 -19.41 17.94
CA GLN A 67 8.59 -19.61 17.08
C GLN A 67 7.77 -18.32 16.84
N SER A 68 7.63 -17.48 17.86
CA SER A 68 6.93 -16.20 17.73
C SER A 68 7.56 -15.26 16.70
N ILE A 69 8.90 -15.17 16.66
CA ILE A 69 9.64 -14.37 15.68
C ILE A 69 9.57 -15.02 14.29
N ALA A 70 9.74 -16.34 14.22
CA ALA A 70 9.66 -17.08 12.97
C ALA A 70 8.29 -16.93 12.29
N ASN A 71 7.19 -17.00 13.07
CA ASN A 71 5.84 -16.79 12.57
C ASN A 71 5.64 -15.37 12.02
N MET A 72 6.12 -14.34 12.73
CA MET A 72 6.06 -12.96 12.23
C MET A 72 6.79 -12.81 10.89
N LEU A 73 8.01 -13.33 10.78
CA LEU A 73 8.76 -13.28 9.52
C LEU A 73 8.06 -14.02 8.38
N ALA A 74 7.44 -15.17 8.66
CA ALA A 74 6.65 -15.92 7.69
C ALA A 74 5.43 -15.12 7.20
N ASP A 75 4.65 -14.54 8.11
CA ASP A 75 3.48 -13.71 7.78
C ASP A 75 3.87 -12.44 7.01
N MET A 76 5.00 -11.81 7.37
CA MET A 76 5.55 -10.68 6.62
C MET A 76 5.90 -11.08 5.18
N ALA A 77 6.59 -12.22 5.00
CA ALA A 77 7.00 -12.70 3.68
C ALA A 77 5.81 -13.02 2.78
N VAL A 78 4.79 -13.71 3.31
CA VAL A 78 3.58 -14.05 2.56
C VAL A 78 2.86 -12.79 2.08
N ASP A 79 2.69 -11.80 2.94
CA ASP A 79 1.97 -10.58 2.57
C ASP A 79 2.72 -9.70 1.58
N VAL A 80 4.05 -9.60 1.71
CA VAL A 80 4.89 -8.91 0.73
C VAL A 80 4.74 -9.59 -0.63
N GLU A 81 4.77 -10.92 -0.68
CA GLU A 81 4.63 -11.67 -1.92
C GLU A 81 3.24 -11.51 -2.54
N CYS A 82 2.17 -11.67 -1.75
CA CYS A 82 0.79 -11.47 -2.20
C CYS A 82 0.58 -10.06 -2.76
N SER A 83 1.09 -9.04 -2.06
CA SER A 83 1.01 -7.65 -2.53
C SER A 83 1.78 -7.45 -3.82
N ARG A 84 2.98 -8.05 -3.94
CA ARG A 84 3.84 -7.97 -5.12
C ARG A 84 3.19 -8.59 -6.35
N LEU A 85 2.51 -9.72 -6.21
CA LEU A 85 1.77 -10.34 -7.30
C LEU A 85 0.60 -9.45 -7.75
N LEU A 86 -0.16 -8.89 -6.81
CA LEU A 86 -1.28 -8.00 -7.14
C LEU A 86 -0.82 -6.71 -7.84
N VAL A 87 0.26 -6.08 -7.36
CA VAL A 87 0.87 -4.90 -7.99
C VAL A 87 1.38 -5.23 -9.39
N ARG A 88 2.07 -6.36 -9.57
CA ARG A 88 2.53 -6.78 -10.91
C ARG A 88 1.38 -7.00 -11.87
N LYS A 89 0.28 -7.60 -11.43
CA LYS A 89 -0.94 -7.74 -12.24
C LYS A 89 -1.44 -6.36 -12.70
N ALA A 90 -1.58 -5.41 -11.77
CA ALA A 90 -2.06 -4.07 -12.09
C ALA A 90 -1.13 -3.31 -13.06
N ILE A 91 0.19 -3.42 -12.87
CA ILE A 91 1.19 -2.85 -13.79
C ILE A 91 1.11 -3.49 -15.17
N TRP A 92 0.97 -4.82 -15.25
CA TRP A 92 0.85 -5.53 -16.51
C TRP A 92 -0.40 -5.09 -17.29
N LEU A 93 -1.54 -4.91 -16.62
CA LEU A 93 -2.75 -4.35 -17.24
C LEU A 93 -2.48 -2.95 -17.81
N ALA A 94 -1.86 -2.07 -17.02
CA ALA A 94 -1.50 -0.72 -17.45
C ALA A 94 -0.56 -0.73 -18.67
N ALA A 95 0.50 -1.56 -18.63
CA ALA A 95 1.53 -1.65 -19.65
C ALA A 95 1.02 -2.26 -20.97
N THR A 96 0.07 -3.18 -20.90
CA THR A 96 -0.54 -3.84 -22.07
C THR A 96 -1.80 -3.14 -22.58
N GLY A 97 -2.18 -2.00 -21.97
CA GLY A 97 -3.37 -1.24 -22.36
C GLY A 97 -4.68 -1.94 -22.06
N ARG A 98 -4.69 -2.97 -21.21
CA ARG A 98 -5.90 -3.69 -20.80
C ARG A 98 -6.71 -2.87 -19.79
N SER A 99 -8.01 -3.15 -19.74
CA SER A 99 -8.96 -2.58 -18.77
C SER A 99 -8.64 -3.05 -17.36
N PHE A 100 -8.93 -2.18 -16.39
CA PHE A 100 -8.93 -2.48 -14.95
C PHE A 100 -10.35 -2.86 -14.52
N GLU A 101 -10.84 -4.00 -15.01
CA GLU A 101 -12.25 -4.41 -14.86
C GLU A 101 -12.67 -4.61 -13.41
N GLN A 102 -11.71 -4.92 -12.53
CA GLN A 102 -11.95 -5.19 -11.13
C GLN A 102 -11.32 -4.12 -10.23
N ALA A 103 -11.03 -2.93 -10.77
CA ALA A 103 -10.31 -1.87 -10.08
C ALA A 103 -8.95 -2.34 -9.51
N GLU A 104 -8.19 -3.10 -10.30
CA GLU A 104 -6.90 -3.67 -9.88
C GLU A 104 -5.89 -2.60 -9.43
N GLY A 105 -5.97 -1.38 -9.96
CA GLY A 105 -5.17 -0.25 -9.53
C GLY A 105 -5.49 0.11 -8.08
N SER A 106 -6.78 0.29 -7.74
CA SER A 106 -7.23 0.49 -6.36
C SER A 106 -6.91 -0.70 -5.45
N MET A 107 -7.14 -1.94 -5.89
CA MET A 107 -6.82 -3.14 -5.10
C MET A 107 -5.33 -3.20 -4.76
N SER A 108 -4.48 -2.94 -5.75
CA SER A 108 -3.03 -2.99 -5.59
C SER A 108 -2.53 -1.92 -4.61
N LYS A 109 -3.02 -0.68 -4.73
CA LYS A 109 -2.66 0.42 -3.82
C LYS A 109 -3.12 0.15 -2.39
N LEU A 110 -4.35 -0.32 -2.23
CA LEU A 110 -4.91 -0.66 -0.92
C LEU A 110 -4.07 -1.73 -0.22
N LYS A 111 -3.89 -2.89 -0.86
CA LYS A 111 -3.20 -4.03 -0.25
C LYS A 111 -1.73 -3.73 -0.01
N ALA A 112 -1.04 -3.08 -0.94
CA ALA A 112 0.36 -2.73 -0.79
C ALA A 112 0.59 -1.71 0.34
N GLY A 113 -0.23 -0.68 0.43
CA GLY A 113 -0.14 0.34 1.48
C GLY A 113 -0.33 -0.25 2.88
N GLU A 114 -1.36 -1.08 3.07
CA GLU A 114 -1.63 -1.72 4.36
C GLU A 114 -0.57 -2.77 4.71
N THR A 115 -0.06 -3.49 3.71
CA THR A 115 1.07 -4.42 3.91
C THR A 115 2.33 -3.68 4.35
N ALA A 116 2.65 -2.52 3.76
CA ALA A 116 3.82 -1.75 4.15
C ALA A 116 3.75 -1.32 5.62
N VAL A 117 2.59 -0.85 6.09
CA VAL A 117 2.38 -0.48 7.49
C VAL A 117 2.54 -1.69 8.40
N ARG A 118 1.85 -2.80 8.11
CA ARG A 118 1.90 -4.00 8.95
C ARG A 118 3.30 -4.61 9.03
N VAL A 119 4.00 -4.71 7.90
CA VAL A 119 5.34 -5.32 7.82
C VAL A 119 6.38 -4.44 8.53
N THR A 120 6.31 -3.12 8.37
CA THR A 120 7.23 -2.21 9.07
C THR A 120 6.96 -2.19 10.58
N GLU A 121 5.70 -2.24 11.01
CA GLU A 121 5.34 -2.37 12.43
C GLU A 121 5.89 -3.66 13.05
N GLN A 122 5.71 -4.80 12.37
CA GLN A 122 6.26 -6.08 12.83
C GLN A 122 7.79 -6.07 12.85
N ALA A 123 8.43 -5.41 11.88
CA ALA A 123 9.88 -5.23 11.88
C ALA A 123 10.33 -4.43 13.13
N VAL A 124 9.64 -3.34 13.49
CA VAL A 124 9.92 -2.61 14.75
C VAL A 124 9.82 -3.56 15.94
N GLN A 125 8.77 -4.39 16.00
CA GLN A 125 8.56 -5.34 17.08
C GLN A 125 9.68 -6.40 17.18
N ILE A 126 10.15 -6.94 16.04
CA ILE A 126 11.24 -7.93 15.99
C ILE A 126 12.56 -7.34 16.48
N LEU A 127 12.84 -6.08 16.17
CA LEU A 127 14.03 -5.37 16.64
C LEU A 127 13.93 -4.96 18.12
N GLY A 128 12.73 -4.97 18.70
CA GLY A 128 12.47 -4.49 20.06
C GLY A 128 12.80 -3.00 20.20
N GLY A 129 13.48 -2.60 21.27
CA GLY A 129 13.87 -1.20 21.49
C GLY A 129 14.72 -0.61 20.36
N TYR A 130 15.53 -1.43 19.68
CA TYR A 130 16.32 -0.98 18.53
C TYR A 130 15.47 -0.64 17.31
N GLY A 131 14.26 -1.19 17.22
CA GLY A 131 13.31 -0.85 16.17
C GLY A 131 12.69 0.53 16.32
N TYR A 132 12.82 1.17 17.49
CA TYR A 132 12.20 2.46 17.80
C TYR A 132 13.20 3.64 17.78
N ILE A 133 14.49 3.37 17.95
CA ILE A 133 15.53 4.39 17.93
C ILE A 133 16.02 4.67 16.51
N ARG A 134 16.55 5.87 16.28
CA ARG A 134 16.93 6.37 14.95
C ARG A 134 18.22 5.75 14.39
N ASP A 135 18.93 4.97 15.19
CA ASP A 135 20.17 4.29 14.77
C ASP A 135 19.87 3.14 13.80
N PHE A 136 18.63 2.64 13.78
CA PHE A 136 18.17 1.60 12.87
C PHE A 136 17.12 2.17 11.91
N PRO A 137 17.14 1.74 10.63
CA PRO A 137 16.30 2.34 9.59
C PRO A 137 14.80 2.01 9.74
N VAL A 138 14.45 0.99 10.53
CA VAL A 138 13.10 0.43 10.60
C VAL A 138 12.08 1.42 11.16
N GLU A 139 12.45 2.24 12.14
CA GLU A 139 11.56 3.28 12.68
C GLU A 139 11.15 4.28 11.58
N LYS A 140 12.11 4.66 10.74
CA LYS A 140 11.87 5.59 9.64
C LYS A 140 10.95 4.95 8.61
N TRP A 141 11.19 3.69 8.25
CA TRP A 141 10.34 2.97 7.31
C TRP A 141 8.91 2.82 7.83
N TYR A 142 8.70 2.61 9.14
CA TYR A 142 7.36 2.62 9.71
C TYR A 142 6.66 3.97 9.53
N ARG A 143 7.33 5.07 9.85
CA ARG A 143 6.79 6.43 9.62
C ARG A 143 6.50 6.69 8.14
N ASP A 144 7.45 6.35 7.26
CA ASP A 144 7.32 6.52 5.82
C ASP A 144 6.17 5.66 5.25
N SER A 145 5.94 4.46 5.80
CA SER A 145 4.88 3.57 5.32
C SER A 145 3.49 4.15 5.58
N LYS A 146 3.30 4.92 6.65
CA LYS A 146 1.97 5.37 7.07
C LYS A 146 1.32 6.29 6.05
N ILE A 147 2.12 7.09 5.33
CA ILE A 147 1.59 7.95 4.27
C ILE A 147 0.89 7.11 3.20
N MET A 148 1.36 5.89 2.90
CA MET A 148 0.84 5.01 1.84
C MET A 148 -0.64 4.65 2.01
N THR A 149 -1.20 4.76 3.22
CA THR A 149 -2.65 4.55 3.48
C THR A 149 -3.49 5.83 3.36
N ILE A 150 -2.86 6.99 3.09
CA ILE A 150 -3.47 8.33 3.13
C ILE A 150 -3.35 9.04 1.78
N PHE A 151 -2.14 9.21 1.25
CA PHE A 151 -1.93 9.95 -0.01
C PHE A 151 -2.41 9.16 -1.23
N GLU A 152 -2.70 9.87 -2.34
CA GLU A 152 -3.22 9.27 -3.59
C GLU A 152 -4.48 8.41 -3.36
N GLY A 153 -5.35 8.91 -2.46
CA GLY A 153 -6.60 8.31 -2.02
C GLY A 153 -6.44 7.38 -0.82
N THR A 154 -7.16 7.64 0.26
CA THR A 154 -7.08 6.83 1.50
C THR A 154 -7.49 5.37 1.29
N SER A 155 -7.15 4.49 2.23
CA SER A 155 -7.60 3.08 2.19
C SER A 155 -9.12 2.96 2.01
N GLU A 156 -9.90 3.79 2.71
CA GLU A 156 -11.37 3.81 2.64
C GLU A 156 -11.85 4.22 1.25
N MET A 157 -11.18 5.19 0.63
CA MET A 157 -11.48 5.59 -0.73
C MET A 157 -11.18 4.49 -1.75
N GLN A 158 -10.09 3.73 -1.57
CA GLN A 158 -9.83 2.57 -2.43
C GLN A 158 -10.89 1.49 -2.25
N ARG A 159 -11.26 1.16 -1.00
CA ARG A 159 -12.35 0.22 -0.71
C ARG A 159 -13.66 0.65 -1.35
N ARG A 160 -13.96 1.95 -1.36
CA ARG A 160 -15.16 2.50 -2.01
C ARG A 160 -15.14 2.27 -3.53
N VAL A 161 -13.99 2.47 -4.20
CA VAL A 161 -13.87 2.21 -5.65
C VAL A 161 -14.03 0.72 -5.95
N ILE A 162 -13.40 -0.15 -5.16
CA ILE A 162 -13.51 -1.60 -5.30
C ILE A 162 -14.97 -2.05 -5.09
N ALA A 163 -15.59 -1.61 -3.99
CA ALA A 163 -16.98 -1.95 -3.68
C ALA A 163 -17.94 -1.48 -4.78
N ARG A 164 -17.73 -0.28 -5.32
CA ARG A 164 -18.51 0.22 -6.45
C ARG A 164 -18.41 -0.71 -7.67
N THR A 165 -17.18 -1.13 -8.00
CA THR A 165 -16.92 -2.02 -9.14
C THR A 165 -17.62 -3.37 -8.97
N LEU A 166 -17.71 -3.89 -7.74
CA LEU A 166 -18.40 -5.16 -7.45
C LEU A 166 -19.93 -5.04 -7.44
N LEU A 167 -20.48 -3.87 -7.13
CA LEU A 167 -21.93 -3.66 -6.98
C LEU A 167 -22.61 -3.06 -8.22
N GLU A 168 -21.85 -2.40 -9.09
CA GLU A 168 -22.34 -1.81 -10.35
C GLU A 168 -22.06 -2.71 -11.58
N ALA A 169 -21.49 -3.91 -11.37
CA ALA A 169 -21.17 -4.89 -12.41
C ALA A 169 -22.40 -5.68 -12.88
#